data_AF-A0A100WW39-F1
#
_entry.id   AF-A0A100WW39-F1
#
_cell.length_a   1.000
_cell.length_b   1.000
_cell.length_c   1.000
_cell.angle_alpha   90.00
_cell.angle_beta   90.00
_cell.angle_gamma   90.00
#
_symmetry.space_group_name_H-M   'P 1'
#
loop_
_entity.id
_entity.type
_entity.pdbx_description
1 polymer ?
#
loop_
_entity_poly.entity_id
_entity_poly.type
_entity_poly.pdbx_seq_one_letter_code
_entity_poly.pdbx_strand_id
1 'polypeptide(L)'
;MREIADDAGLISALAAMIREVDGSHSLGAAALAEALVERGVTFEDPKARVYAPATVRSDGTVEPVTNPFGTRAEAEQELAGLLGDDYYRDRRPFIATAIAPAWRAVDLVDVE
;
A
#
# COMPACT_ATOMS: atom_id res chain seq x y z
N MET A 1 19.13 -7.94 7.78
CA MET A 1 19.38 -6.73 8.59
C MET A 1 19.67 -5.49 7.73
N ARG A 2 19.03 -5.38 6.54
CA ARG A 2 19.24 -4.26 5.58
C ARG A 2 18.02 -3.34 5.47
N GLU A 3 16.84 -3.83 5.84
CA GLU A 3 15.56 -3.11 5.77
C GLU A 3 15.43 -1.99 6.82
N ILE A 4 15.83 -2.26 8.07
CA ILE A 4 15.66 -1.30 9.19
C ILE A 4 16.57 -0.06 9.06
N ALA A 5 17.68 -0.16 8.33
CA ALA A 5 18.60 0.95 8.09
C ALA A 5 18.07 1.94 7.02
N ASP A 6 17.23 1.46 6.10
CA ASP A 6 16.60 2.28 5.05
C ASP A 6 15.44 3.10 5.64
N ASP A 7 14.63 2.47 6.50
CA ASP A 7 13.48 3.12 7.16
C ASP A 7 13.89 4.30 8.05
N ALA A 8 15.00 4.18 8.78
CA ALA A 8 15.51 5.27 9.61
C ALA A 8 15.96 6.49 8.78
N GLY A 9 16.50 6.25 7.58
CA GLY A 9 16.86 7.28 6.62
C GLY A 9 15.62 7.98 6.04
N LEU A 10 14.59 7.20 5.68
CA LEU A 10 13.31 7.70 5.18
C LEU A 10 12.60 8.57 6.23
N ILE A 11 12.53 8.12 7.48
CA ILE A 11 11.91 8.89 8.57
C ILE A 11 12.66 10.20 8.81
N SER A 12 14.00 10.16 8.77
CA SER A 12 14.82 11.37 8.93
C SER A 12 14.60 12.37 7.80
N ALA A 13 14.49 11.90 6.56
CA ALA A 13 14.22 12.74 5.39
C ALA A 13 12.80 13.35 5.45
N LEU A 14 11.80 12.57 5.84
CA LEU A 14 10.43 13.06 6.05
C LEU A 14 10.37 14.10 7.17
N ALA A 15 11.05 13.85 8.29
CA ALA A 15 11.10 14.80 9.40
C ALA A 15 11.76 16.13 9.00
N ALA A 16 12.80 16.08 8.16
CA ALA A 16 13.42 17.28 7.60
C ALA A 16 12.44 18.06 6.70
N MET A 17 11.70 17.37 5.82
CA MET A 17 10.68 18.00 4.97
C MET A 17 9.55 18.64 5.79
N ILE A 18 9.02 17.95 6.81
CA ILE A 18 7.98 18.51 7.69
C ILE A 18 8.50 19.77 8.39
N ARG A 19 9.74 19.75 8.89
CA ARG A 19 10.34 20.92 9.55
C ARG A 19 10.57 22.08 8.59
N GLU A 20 10.88 21.81 7.33
CA GLU A 20 11.04 22.83 6.30
C GLU A 20 9.68 23.47 5.93
N VAL A 21 8.65 22.65 5.77
CA VAL A 21 7.30 23.08 5.34
C VAL A 21 6.54 23.78 6.47
N ASP A 22 6.58 23.22 7.68
CA ASP A 22 5.80 23.71 8.82
C ASP A 22 6.55 23.61 10.15
N GLY A 23 7.82 23.99 10.18
CA GLY A 23 8.63 23.98 11.40
C GLY A 23 8.09 24.90 12.51
N SER A 24 7.23 25.88 12.17
CA SER A 24 6.52 26.73 13.12
C SER A 24 5.20 26.13 13.61
N HIS A 25 4.75 24.99 13.06
CA HIS A 25 3.47 24.32 13.36
C HIS A 25 2.27 25.25 13.23
N SER A 26 2.32 26.12 12.22
CA SER A 26 1.31 27.14 11.95
C SER A 26 0.30 26.72 10.89
N LEU A 27 0.62 25.69 10.10
CA LEU A 27 -0.30 25.14 9.11
C LEU A 27 -1.35 24.25 9.79
N GLY A 28 -2.58 24.33 9.30
CA GLY A 28 -3.60 23.32 9.58
C GLY A 28 -3.30 22.02 8.85
N ALA A 29 -3.91 20.92 9.28
CA ALA A 29 -3.65 19.57 8.74
C ALA A 29 -3.82 19.47 7.21
N ALA A 30 -4.83 20.13 6.63
CA ALA A 30 -5.05 20.14 5.18
C ALA A 30 -3.93 20.88 4.42
N ALA A 31 -3.55 22.07 4.89
CA ALA A 31 -2.50 22.87 4.26
C ALA A 31 -1.11 22.20 4.36
N LEU A 32 -0.82 21.53 5.47
CA LEU A 32 0.38 20.71 5.60
C LEU A 32 0.39 19.54 4.62
N ALA A 33 -0.74 18.84 4.47
CA ALA A 33 -0.86 17.73 3.53
C ALA A 33 -0.63 18.19 2.08
N GLU A 34 -1.26 19.30 1.67
CA GLU A 34 -1.07 19.90 0.34
C GLU A 34 0.41 20.24 0.08
N ALA A 35 1.06 20.94 1.00
CA ALA A 35 2.46 21.31 0.87
C ALA A 35 3.41 20.10 0.81
N LEU A 36 3.09 18.99 1.49
CA LEU A 36 3.86 17.74 1.38
C LEU A 36 3.64 17.03 0.03
N VAL A 37 2.42 17.06 -0.51
CA VAL A 37 2.13 16.53 -1.87
C VAL A 37 2.93 17.29 -2.93
N GLU A 38 3.04 18.61 -2.84
CA GLU A 38 3.87 19.42 -3.75
C GLU A 38 5.35 19.04 -3.72
N ARG A 39 5.82 18.46 -2.61
CA ARG A 39 7.19 17.94 -2.44
C ARG A 39 7.34 16.48 -2.87
N GLY A 40 6.30 15.87 -3.44
CA GLY A 40 6.31 14.50 -3.93
C GLY A 40 5.96 13.44 -2.86
N VAL A 41 5.51 13.85 -1.67
CA VAL A 41 4.97 12.91 -0.68
C VAL A 41 3.62 12.40 -1.17
N THR A 42 3.48 11.07 -1.22
CA THR A 42 2.19 10.44 -1.51
C THR A 42 1.57 9.97 -0.20
N PHE A 43 0.30 10.34 0.00
CA PHE A 43 -0.49 9.82 1.12
C PHE A 43 -1.28 8.61 0.66
N GLU A 44 -1.06 7.48 1.31
CA GLU A 44 -1.85 6.27 1.10
C GLU A 44 -3.04 6.27 2.06
N ASP A 45 -4.24 6.08 1.54
CA ASP A 45 -5.42 5.87 2.39
C ASP A 45 -5.36 4.44 2.96
N PRO A 46 -5.26 4.25 4.29
CA PRO A 46 -5.29 2.93 4.88
C PRO A 46 -6.57 2.14 4.53
N LYS A 47 -7.66 2.83 4.17
CA LYS A 47 -8.91 2.20 3.69
C LYS A 47 -8.80 1.65 2.27
N ALA A 48 -7.80 2.08 1.49
CA ALA A 48 -7.49 1.51 0.19
C ALA A 48 -6.66 0.22 0.30
N ARG A 49 -6.34 -0.23 1.52
CA ARG A 49 -5.65 -1.48 1.74
C ARG A 49 -6.54 -2.65 1.33
N VAL A 50 -5.96 -3.56 0.56
CA VAL A 50 -6.60 -4.79 0.13
C VAL A 50 -5.81 -6.02 0.57
N TYR A 51 -6.48 -7.15 0.59
CA TYR A 51 -5.94 -8.43 1.06
C TYR A 51 -6.22 -9.52 0.03
N ALA A 52 -5.26 -10.41 -0.20
CA ALA A 52 -5.47 -11.56 -1.08
C ALA A 52 -4.67 -12.77 -0.58
N PRO A 53 -5.18 -14.00 -0.76
CA PRO A 53 -4.33 -15.17 -0.86
C PRO A 53 -3.26 -14.96 -1.93
N ALA A 54 -2.01 -15.19 -1.58
CA ALA A 54 -0.85 -14.96 -2.43
C ALA A 54 0.15 -16.11 -2.32
N THR A 55 0.99 -16.24 -3.34
CA THR A 55 2.12 -17.18 -3.38
C THR A 55 3.41 -16.42 -3.65
N VAL A 56 4.54 -17.02 -3.28
CA VAL A 56 5.86 -16.53 -3.69
C VAL A 56 6.22 -17.19 -5.02
N ARG A 57 6.58 -16.38 -6.02
CA ARG A 57 7.12 -16.86 -7.30
C ARG A 57 8.58 -17.32 -7.13
N SER A 58 9.12 -17.99 -8.15
CA SER A 58 10.52 -18.43 -8.16
C SER A 58 11.54 -17.29 -8.07
N ASP A 59 11.15 -16.08 -8.46
CA ASP A 59 11.95 -14.85 -8.36
C ASP A 59 11.84 -14.15 -6.99
N GLY A 60 11.06 -14.70 -6.05
CA GLY A 60 10.80 -14.12 -4.74
C GLY A 60 9.66 -13.09 -4.71
N THR A 61 9.04 -12.79 -5.84
CA THR A 61 7.92 -11.84 -5.92
C THR A 61 6.66 -12.45 -5.31
N VAL A 62 5.95 -11.68 -4.48
CA VAL A 62 4.63 -12.05 -3.96
C VAL A 62 3.58 -11.74 -5.02
N GLU A 63 2.86 -12.75 -5.48
CA GLU A 63 1.75 -12.58 -6.43
C GLU A 63 0.42 -13.00 -5.80
N PRO A 64 -0.67 -12.23 -5.99
CA PRO A 64 -2.00 -12.67 -5.58
C PRO A 64 -2.45 -13.85 -6.44
N VAL A 65 -3.06 -14.84 -5.81
CA VAL A 65 -3.63 -16.04 -6.45
C VAL A 65 -5.07 -15.79 -6.90
N THR A 66 -5.77 -14.88 -6.22
CA THR A 66 -7.16 -14.49 -6.51
C THR A 66 -7.30 -12.98 -6.58
N ASN A 67 -8.50 -12.52 -6.91
CA ASN A 67 -8.84 -11.11 -6.75
C ASN A 67 -8.68 -10.66 -5.29
N PRO A 68 -8.27 -9.41 -5.07
CA PRO A 68 -8.11 -8.86 -3.72
C PRO A 68 -9.45 -8.42 -3.11
N PHE A 69 -9.50 -8.47 -1.78
CA PHE A 69 -10.65 -8.17 -0.94
C PHE A 69 -10.41 -6.93 -0.08
N GLY A 70 -11.49 -6.25 0.32
CA GLY A 70 -11.41 -5.06 1.18
C GLY A 70 -11.06 -5.38 2.63
N THR A 71 -11.26 -6.62 3.07
CA THR A 71 -10.96 -7.05 4.45
C THR A 71 -10.09 -8.29 4.51
N ARG A 72 -9.32 -8.40 5.60
CA ARG A 72 -8.51 -9.58 5.89
C ARG A 72 -9.38 -10.84 6.07
N ALA A 73 -10.53 -10.71 6.72
CA ALA A 73 -11.41 -11.84 7.01
C ALA A 73 -11.97 -12.50 5.74
N GLU A 74 -12.35 -11.70 4.74
CA GLU A 74 -12.79 -12.21 3.43
C GLU A 74 -11.66 -12.97 2.73
N ALA A 75 -10.44 -12.42 2.74
CA ALA A 75 -9.28 -13.10 2.17
C ALA A 75 -8.91 -14.39 2.92
N GLU A 76 -9.09 -14.45 4.24
CA GLU A 76 -8.88 -15.67 5.05
C GLU A 76 -9.93 -16.74 4.74
N GLN A 77 -11.19 -16.34 4.52
CA GLN A 77 -12.24 -17.25 4.08
C GLN A 77 -11.91 -17.85 2.71
N GLU A 78 -11.45 -17.03 1.76
CA GLU A 78 -11.02 -17.49 0.44
C GLU A 78 -9.81 -18.44 0.55
N LEU A 79 -8.80 -18.09 1.35
CA LEU A 79 -7.63 -18.93 1.59
C LEU A 79 -8.03 -20.32 2.13
N ALA A 80 -8.98 -20.38 3.06
CA ALA A 80 -9.47 -21.66 3.59
C ALA A 80 -10.09 -22.53 2.48
N GLY A 81 -10.80 -21.92 1.53
CA GLY A 81 -11.31 -22.60 0.34
C GLY A 81 -10.19 -23.14 -0.55
N LEU A 82 -9.19 -22.30 -0.86
CA LEU A 82 -8.03 -22.69 -1.69
C LEU A 82 -7.22 -23.82 -1.06
N LEU A 83 -7.02 -23.84 0.27
CA LEU A 83 -6.30 -24.92 0.94
C LEU A 83 -7.06 -26.26 0.92
N GLY A 84 -8.36 -26.25 0.62
CA GLY A 84 -9.16 -27.45 0.35
C GLY A 84 -8.80 -28.13 -0.96
N ASP A 85 -8.36 -27.35 -1.94
CA ASP A 85 -7.92 -27.77 -3.27
C ASP A 85 -6.42 -28.16 -3.25
N ASP A 86 -6.10 -29.33 -3.79
CA ASP A 86 -4.75 -29.90 -3.75
C ASP A 86 -3.76 -29.10 -4.60
N TYR A 87 -4.19 -28.56 -5.74
CA TYR A 87 -3.36 -27.71 -6.59
C TYR A 87 -2.88 -26.45 -5.85
N TYR A 88 -3.76 -25.77 -5.10
CA TYR A 88 -3.35 -24.59 -4.35
C TYR A 88 -2.63 -24.94 -3.05
N ARG A 89 -2.98 -26.04 -2.38
CA ARG A 89 -2.30 -26.48 -1.15
C ARG A 89 -0.79 -26.66 -1.34
N ASP A 90 -0.38 -27.24 -2.46
CA ASP A 90 1.04 -27.47 -2.76
C ASP A 90 1.82 -26.16 -3.00
N ARG A 91 1.12 -25.11 -3.42
CA ARG A 91 1.69 -23.77 -3.63
C ARG A 91 1.80 -22.95 -2.33
N ARG A 92 1.33 -23.50 -1.20
CA ARG A 92 1.41 -22.91 0.15
C ARG A 92 1.00 -21.43 0.19
N PRO A 93 -0.22 -21.09 -0.24
CA PRO A 93 -0.68 -19.70 -0.24
C PRO A 93 -0.77 -19.15 1.18
N PHE A 94 -0.59 -17.84 1.30
CA PHE A 94 -0.67 -17.08 2.54
C PHE A 94 -1.40 -15.75 2.29
N ILE A 95 -1.84 -15.06 3.34
CA ILE A 95 -2.46 -13.74 3.17
C ILE A 95 -1.38 -12.68 2.96
N ALA A 96 -1.44 -12.02 1.81
CA ALA A 96 -0.68 -10.81 1.53
C ALA A 96 -1.60 -9.58 1.55
N THR A 97 -0.99 -8.40 1.66
CA THR A 97 -1.68 -7.12 1.60
C THR A 97 -0.95 -6.16 0.66
N ALA A 98 -1.71 -5.28 0.03
CA ALA A 98 -1.20 -4.18 -0.77
C ALA A 98 -2.10 -2.95 -0.56
N ILE A 99 -1.59 -1.76 -0.91
CA ILE A 99 -2.45 -0.60 -1.10
C ILE A 99 -2.96 -0.66 -2.54
N ALA A 100 -4.28 -0.68 -2.72
CA ALA A 100 -4.86 -0.69 -4.05
C ALA A 100 -4.45 0.58 -4.80
N PRO A 101 -3.98 0.45 -6.06
CA PRO A 101 -3.60 1.62 -6.84
C PRO A 101 -4.83 2.51 -7.02
N ALA A 102 -4.72 3.74 -6.54
CA ALA A 102 -5.77 4.72 -6.71
C ALA A 102 -5.57 5.40 -8.06
N TRP A 103 -6.47 5.12 -9.00
CA TRP A 103 -6.46 5.77 -10.32
C TRP A 103 -6.63 7.27 -10.15
N ARG A 104 -5.81 8.05 -10.88
CA ARG A 104 -5.88 9.51 -10.92
C ARG A 104 -6.26 9.91 -12.33
N ALA A 105 -7.23 10.82 -12.46
CA ALA A 105 -7.52 11.43 -13.74
C ALA A 105 -6.28 12.23 -14.17
N VAL A 106 -5.83 11.99 -15.41
CA VAL A 106 -4.69 12.74 -15.97
C VAL A 106 -5.15 14.07 -16.53
N ASP A 107 -6.39 14.14 -17.05
CA ASP A 107 -7.11 15.36 -17.39
C ASP A 107 -8.62 15.03 -17.42
N LEU A 108 -9.48 15.89 -16.88
CA LEU A 108 -10.90 15.85 -17.22
C LEU A 108 -11.00 16.42 -18.63
N VAL A 109 -11.05 15.54 -19.63
CA VAL A 109 -11.41 15.98 -20.98
C VAL A 109 -12.85 16.48 -20.87
N ASP A 110 -13.04 17.80 -20.96
CA ASP A 110 -14.36 18.38 -21.16
C ASP A 110 -14.90 17.78 -22.46
N VAL A 111 -15.85 16.86 -22.32
CA VAL A 111 -16.58 16.32 -23.47
C VAL A 111 -17.73 17.29 -23.70
N GLU A 112 -17.49 18.30 -24.55
CA GLU A 112 -18.56 19.13 -25.13
C GLU A 112 -19.53 18.30 -25.97
#